data_AF-A0A2M7Y9L9-F1
#
_entry.id   AF-A0A2M7Y9L9-F1
#
_cell.length_a   1.000
_cell.length_b   1.000
_cell.length_c   1.000
_cell.angle_alpha   90.00
_cell.angle_beta   90.00
_cell.angle_gamma   90.00
#
_symmetry.space_group_name_H-M   'P 1'
#
loop_
_entity.id
_entity.type
_entity.pdbx_description
1 polymer ?
#
loop_
_entity_poly.entity_id
_entity_poly.type
_entity_poly.pdbx_seq_one_letter_code
_entity_poly.pdbx_strand_id
1 'polypeptide(L)' 'MIGRLNHVAIAVPDLAAGAALYRDTLGAEVGAPQAEPDHGVTVVFIALPNTKI' A
#
# COMPACT_ATOMS: atom_id res chain seq x y z
N MET A 1 -23.82 7.94 6.98
CA MET A 1 -23.89 7.91 5.50
C MET A 1 -22.56 7.37 5.00
N ILE A 2 -22.55 6.40 4.09
CA ILE A 2 -21.31 5.75 3.60
C ILE A 2 -20.63 6.61 2.52
N GLY A 3 -19.30 6.66 2.54
CA GLY A 3 -18.47 7.46 1.63
C GLY A 3 -17.75 6.62 0.57
N ARG A 4 -16.68 7.18 -0.02
CA ARG A 4 -15.80 6.48 -0.97
C ARG A 4 -14.92 5.46 -0.26
N LEU A 5 -14.50 4.42 -0.99
CA LEU A 5 -13.41 3.55 -0.56
C LEU A 5 -12.13 4.38 -0.42
N ASN A 6 -11.48 4.29 0.74
CA ASN A 6 -10.25 5.02 1.02
C ASN A 6 -9.01 4.23 0.58
N HIS A 7 -8.92 2.96 0.99
CA HIS A 7 -7.85 2.04 0.62
C HIS A 7 -8.29 0.57 0.84
N VAL A 8 -7.47 -0.37 0.35
CA VAL A 8 -7.59 -1.81 0.63
C VAL A 8 -6.30 -2.29 1.27
N ALA A 9 -6.34 -2.68 2.55
CA ALA A 9 -5.16 -3.18 3.25
C ALA A 9 -4.85 -4.63 2.87
N ILE A 10 -3.57 -4.92 2.56
CA ILE A 10 -3.09 -6.26 2.25
C ILE A 10 -1.90 -6.58 3.17
N ALA A 11 -2.07 -7.56 4.06
CA ALA A 11 -0.97 -8.07 4.87
C ALA A 11 -0.05 -8.93 3.99
N VAL A 12 1.25 -8.63 4.00
CA VAL A 12 2.27 -9.36 3.23
C VAL A 12 3.38 -9.85 4.16
N PRO A 13 3.99 -11.01 3.88
CA PRO A 13 5.10 -11.53 4.69
C PRO A 13 6.41 -10.75 4.47
N ASP A 14 6.55 -10.09 3.31
CA ASP A 14 7.69 -9.25 2.95
C ASP A 14 7.18 -7.99 2.23
N LEU A 15 7.36 -6.84 2.87
CA LEU A 15 6.88 -5.56 2.36
C LEU A 15 7.63 -5.09 1.10
N ALA A 16 8.93 -5.38 1.00
CA ALA A 16 9.74 -4.99 -0.14
C ALA A 16 9.40 -5.83 -1.38
N ALA A 17 9.23 -7.14 -1.20
CA ALA A 17 8.80 -8.04 -2.28
C ALA A 17 7.36 -7.72 -2.74
N GLY A 18 6.45 -7.45 -1.80
CA GLY A 18 5.09 -7.02 -2.10
C GLY A 18 5.06 -5.72 -2.90
N ALA A 19 5.79 -4.69 -2.45
CA ALA A 19 5.91 -3.41 -3.14
C ALA A 19 6.53 -3.54 -4.55
N ALA A 20 7.53 -4.41 -4.72
CA ALA A 20 8.18 -4.65 -6.01
C ALA A 20 7.21 -5.21 -7.06
N LEU A 21 6.28 -6.09 -6.68
CA LEU A 21 5.26 -6.58 -7.61
C LEU A 21 4.45 -5.44 -8.22
N TYR A 22 4.00 -4.49 -7.39
CA TYR A 22 3.21 -3.35 -7.85
C TYR A 22 4.02 -2.38 -8.70
N ARG A 23 5.25 -2.08 -8.31
CA ARG A 23 6.13 -1.16 -9.06
C ARG A 23 6.62 -1.77 -10.37
N ASP A 24 7.19 -2.97 -10.32
CA ASP A 24 8.00 -3.52 -11.41
C ASP A 24 7.15 -4.31 -12.41
N THR A 25 6.14 -5.03 -11.93
CA THR A 25 5.26 -5.85 -12.79
C THR A 25 4.02 -5.08 -13.24
N LEU A 26 3.42 -4.29 -12.34
CA LEU A 26 2.16 -3.59 -12.61
C LEU A 26 2.34 -2.11 -12.95
N GLY A 27 3.55 -1.55 -12.82
CA GLY A 27 3.84 -0.16 -13.17
C GLY A 27 3.15 0.88 -12.29
N ALA A 28 2.76 0.51 -11.06
CA ALA A 28 2.11 1.41 -10.14
C ALA A 28 3.11 2.38 -9.48
N GLU A 29 2.62 3.55 -9.08
CA GLU A 29 3.39 4.47 -8.24
C GLU A 29 3.39 3.97 -6.80
N VAL A 30 4.57 3.70 -6.26
CA VAL A 30 4.76 3.09 -4.94
C VAL A 30 5.56 4.03 -4.05
N GLY A 31 4.98 4.40 -2.91
CA GLY A 31 5.62 5.27 -1.92
C GLY A 31 6.74 4.59 -1.13
N ALA A 32 7.46 5.39 -0.34
CA ALA A 32 8.44 4.86 0.59
C ALA A 32 7.77 4.11 1.77
N PRO A 33 8.44 3.11 2.37
CA PRO A 33 7.97 2.50 3.59
C PRO A 33 7.83 3.52 4.72
N GLN A 34 6.70 3.48 5.42
CA GLN A 34 6.36 4.34 6.55
C GLN A 34 6.07 3.47 7.77
N ALA A 35 6.79 3.71 8.87
CA ALA A 35 6.53 3.04 10.13
C ALA A 35 5.32 3.69 10.82
N GLU A 36 4.40 2.86 11.32
CA GLU A 36 3.23 3.24 12.12
C GLU A 36 3.33 2.56 13.51
N PRO A 37 4.12 3.11 14.45
CA PRO A 37 4.45 2.43 15.71
C PRO A 37 3.22 2.13 16.58
N ASP A 38 2.25 3.04 16.60
CA ASP A 38 1.01 2.89 17.37
C ASP A 38 0.13 1.75 16.85
N HIS A 39 0.38 1.29 15.63
CA HIS A 39 -0.31 0.19 14.98
C HIS A 39 0.56 -1.06 14.82
N GLY A 40 1.85 -0.98 15.19
CA GLY A 40 2.79 -2.10 15.10
C GLY A 40 3.08 -2.58 13.68
N VAL A 41 2.91 -1.72 12.67
CA VAL A 41 3.09 -2.07 11.26
C VAL A 41 4.03 -1.10 10.54
N THR A 42 4.62 -1.56 9.45
CA THR A 42 5.21 -0.70 8.42
C THR A 42 4.35 -0.83 7.17
N VAL A 43 3.96 0.29 6.58
CA VAL A 43 3.10 0.35 5.40
C VAL A 43 3.84 0.92 4.20
N VAL A 44 3.38 0.57 3.02
CA VAL A 44 3.73 1.23 1.75
C VAL A 44 2.41 1.57 1.08
N PHE A 45 2.26 2.81 0.63
CA PHE A 45 1.08 3.23 -0.13
C PHE A 45 1.33 3.09 -1.62
N ILE A 46 0.39 2.45 -2.31
CA ILE A 46 0.37 2.32 -3.76
C ILE A 46 -0.76 3.20 -4.30
N ALA A 47 -0.42 4.14 -5.18
CA ALA A 47 -1.39 5.05 -5.77
C ALA A 47 -2.09 4.40 -6.97
N LEU A 48 -3.43 4.39 -6.95
CA LEU A 48 -4.27 4.04 -8.08
C LEU A 48 -5.16 5.23 -8.44
N PRO A 49 -5.71 5.32 -9.67
CA PRO A 49 -6.50 6.48 -10.10
C PRO A 49 -7.75 6.78 -9.25
N ASN A 50 -8.32 5.78 -8.57
CA ASN A 50 -9.60 5.89 -7.86
C ASN A 50 -9.53 5.60 -6.35
N THR A 51 -8.45 4.97 -5.86
CA THR A 51 -8.25 4.53 -4.47
C THR A 51 -6.75 4.27 -4.21
N LYS A 52 -6.42 3.75 -3.03
CA LYS A 52 -5.07 3.28 -2.68
C LYS A 52 -5.09 1.79 -2.32
N ILE A 53 -3.93 1.15 -2.47
CA ILE A 53 -3.60 -0.10 -1.79
C ILE A 53 -2.60 0.25 -0.69
#